data_AF-A0A554VWJ0-F1
#
_entry.id   AF-A0A554VWJ0-F1
#
_cell.length_a   1.000
_cell.length_b   1.000
_cell.length_c   1.000
_cell.angle_alpha   90.00
_cell.angle_beta   90.00
_cell.angle_gamma   90.00
#
_symmetry.space_group_name_H-M   'P 1'
#
loop_
_entity.id
_entity.type
_entity.pdbx_description
1 polymer ?
#
loop_
_entity_poly.entity_id
_entity_poly.type
_entity_poly.pdbx_seq_one_letter_code
_entity_poly.pdbx_strand_id
1 'polypeptide(L)'
;MKTLRSAIAGALSEAKAYEVAEECIRYGLELAGESEDPWSGKSRYVEKKLNGLTLDELISLGHKVHEDYPSDELEHLLTLVGAGGVAGELKNLIFAADGPKPRIVLRDAVNNDIQIVEHADRCLVYDRALPPEGLTWRALVAWWAKTEKVPDDAEPEVARDLYRRLKLSMGDNAAEKLIFDSYCALYRTHGFDLPALIPQVYLHYDPYSKREGSPLVRQRMDFLLLLPNRRRVVIELDGKQHYSDARGPRPDLYASMVAEDRRLRLDGYEVYRFGGQEFVDRRKAEGVLSGFFHELLKLPTLPN
;
A
#
# COMPACT_ATOMS: atom_id res chain seq x y z
N MET A 1 19.28 -24.85 0.22
CA MET A 1 18.20 -23.89 -0.05
C MET A 1 18.71 -22.88 -1.06
N LYS A 2 18.04 -22.77 -2.21
CA LYS A 2 18.29 -21.68 -3.16
C LYS A 2 17.67 -20.39 -2.62
N THR A 3 18.30 -19.27 -2.92
CA THR A 3 17.81 -17.93 -2.56
C THR A 3 16.89 -17.39 -3.66
N LEU A 4 16.03 -16.41 -3.35
CA LEU A 4 15.22 -15.72 -4.35
C LEU A 4 16.08 -15.22 -5.53
N ARG A 5 17.25 -14.67 -5.23
CA ARG A 5 18.24 -14.24 -6.24
C ARG A 5 18.63 -15.37 -7.20
N SER A 6 18.99 -16.54 -6.66
CA SER A 6 19.39 -17.68 -7.48
C SER A 6 18.23 -18.27 -8.29
N ALA A 7 16.99 -18.14 -7.82
CA ALA A 7 15.82 -18.58 -8.56
C ALA A 7 15.49 -17.65 -9.73
N ILE A 8 15.56 -16.33 -9.54
CA ILE A 8 15.44 -15.33 -10.62
C ILE A 8 16.52 -15.55 -11.67
N ALA A 9 17.76 -15.75 -11.24
CA ALA A 9 18.86 -16.03 -12.16
C ALA A 9 18.66 -17.34 -12.94
N GLY A 10 18.13 -18.37 -12.30
CA GLY A 10 17.76 -19.63 -12.95
C GLY A 10 16.71 -19.44 -14.04
N ALA A 11 15.62 -18.74 -13.73
CA ALA A 11 14.53 -18.48 -14.67
C ALA A 11 15.00 -17.66 -15.89
N LEU A 12 15.72 -16.56 -15.67
CA LEU A 12 16.30 -15.75 -16.76
C LEU A 12 17.34 -16.52 -17.59
N SER A 13 17.97 -17.53 -16.99
CA SER A 13 18.94 -18.37 -17.69
C SER A 13 18.31 -19.45 -18.56
N GLU A 14 16.99 -19.61 -18.57
CA GLU A 14 16.31 -20.48 -19.53
C GLU A 14 16.35 -19.90 -20.95
N ALA A 15 16.43 -18.57 -21.09
CA ALA A 15 16.66 -17.91 -22.37
C ALA A 15 17.94 -18.43 -23.06
N LYS A 16 18.00 -18.30 -24.39
CA LYS A 16 19.18 -18.75 -25.15
C LYS A 16 20.38 -17.89 -24.76
N ALA A 17 21.57 -18.48 -24.76
CA ALA A 17 22.77 -17.84 -24.22
C ALA A 17 23.14 -16.48 -24.85
N TYR A 18 22.72 -16.26 -26.10
CA TYR A 18 22.91 -14.99 -26.80
C TYR A 18 21.82 -13.94 -26.49
N GLU A 19 20.67 -14.35 -25.93
CA GLU A 19 19.53 -13.50 -25.54
C GLU A 19 19.59 -13.06 -24.07
N VAL A 20 20.28 -13.81 -23.19
CA VAL A 20 20.34 -13.51 -21.74
C VAL A 20 20.83 -12.09 -21.44
N ALA A 21 21.79 -11.58 -22.22
CA ALA A 21 22.29 -10.22 -22.05
C ALA A 21 21.22 -9.17 -22.43
N GLU A 22 20.45 -9.39 -23.50
CA GLU A 22 19.36 -8.52 -23.93
C GLU A 22 18.19 -8.57 -22.93
N GLU A 23 17.87 -9.75 -22.41
CA GLU A 23 16.86 -9.91 -21.35
C GLU A 23 17.27 -9.15 -20.08
N CYS A 24 18.53 -9.24 -19.65
CA CYS A 24 19.03 -8.42 -18.54
C CYS A 24 18.83 -6.91 -18.80
N ILE A 25 19.07 -6.43 -20.02
CA ILE A 25 18.82 -5.02 -20.39
C ILE A 25 17.32 -4.71 -20.32
N ARG A 26 16.45 -5.60 -20.83
CA ARG A 26 14.98 -5.44 -20.79
C ARG A 26 14.44 -5.30 -19.38
N TYR A 27 15.04 -6.00 -18.41
CA TYR A 27 14.69 -5.89 -16.99
C TYR A 27 15.43 -4.77 -16.24
N GLY A 28 16.23 -3.95 -16.92
CA GLY A 28 16.96 -2.83 -16.32
C GLY A 28 18.20 -3.23 -15.51
N LEU A 29 18.76 -4.42 -15.74
CA LEU A 29 19.95 -4.96 -15.07
C LEU A 29 21.25 -4.57 -15.80
N GLU A 30 21.38 -3.29 -16.13
CA GLU A 30 22.59 -2.75 -16.77
C GLU A 30 23.74 -2.61 -15.75
N LEU A 31 24.95 -2.96 -16.16
CA LEU A 31 26.18 -2.64 -15.44
C LEU A 31 27.01 -1.72 -16.34
N ALA A 32 27.37 -0.55 -15.84
CA ALA A 32 28.26 0.35 -16.56
C ALA A 32 29.67 -0.29 -16.65
N GLY A 33 30.12 -0.60 -17.87
CA GLY A 33 31.55 -0.82 -18.16
C GLY A 33 32.08 -2.26 -18.19
N GLU A 34 31.25 -3.30 -18.26
CA GLU A 34 31.76 -4.70 -18.35
C GLU A 34 31.47 -5.36 -19.70
N SER A 35 32.54 -5.88 -20.33
CA SER A 35 32.52 -6.72 -21.53
C SER A 35 32.59 -8.21 -21.18
N GLU A 36 31.84 -8.67 -20.17
CA GLU A 36 31.81 -10.10 -19.82
C GLU A 36 30.80 -10.87 -20.70
N ASP A 37 31.27 -11.99 -21.23
CA ASP A 37 30.52 -12.91 -22.09
C ASP A 37 29.70 -13.93 -21.26
N PRO A 38 28.37 -14.08 -21.49
CA PRO A 38 27.51 -15.09 -20.85
C PRO A 38 28.00 -16.55 -20.96
N TRP A 39 28.98 -16.84 -21.82
CA TRP A 39 29.51 -18.17 -22.09
C TRP A 39 30.16 -18.90 -20.90
N SER A 40 30.51 -18.21 -19.81
CA SER A 40 31.06 -18.85 -18.60
C SER A 40 29.99 -19.39 -17.63
N GLY A 41 28.70 -19.14 -17.92
CA GLY A 41 27.55 -19.68 -17.18
C GLY A 41 26.43 -18.66 -17.01
N LYS A 42 25.33 -18.83 -17.76
CA LYS A 42 24.15 -17.95 -17.78
C LYS A 42 23.66 -17.55 -16.37
N SER A 43 23.49 -18.53 -15.48
CA SER A 43 22.97 -18.27 -14.13
C SER A 43 23.94 -17.45 -13.29
N ARG A 44 25.24 -17.67 -13.41
CA ARG A 44 26.26 -16.90 -12.68
C ARG A 44 26.33 -15.47 -13.21
N TYR A 45 26.20 -15.29 -14.51
CA TYR A 45 26.14 -13.96 -15.15
C TYR A 45 24.96 -13.15 -14.62
N VAL A 46 23.76 -13.74 -14.58
CA VAL A 46 22.57 -13.07 -14.04
C VAL A 46 22.70 -12.84 -12.53
N GLU A 47 23.16 -13.80 -11.74
CA GLU A 47 23.34 -13.63 -10.28
C GLU A 47 24.26 -12.45 -9.94
N LYS A 48 25.35 -12.24 -10.69
CA LYS A 48 26.23 -11.08 -10.52
C LYS A 48 25.47 -9.77 -10.73
N LYS A 49 24.62 -9.68 -11.75
CA LYS A 49 23.81 -8.49 -12.05
C LYS A 49 22.72 -8.21 -11.01
N LEU A 50 22.26 -9.25 -10.32
CA LEU A 50 21.32 -9.13 -9.21
C LEU A 50 21.98 -8.78 -7.88
N ASN A 51 23.33 -8.69 -7.83
CA ASN A 51 24.02 -8.22 -6.64
C ASN A 51 23.82 -6.72 -6.47
N GLY A 52 23.51 -6.30 -5.25
CA GLY A 52 23.21 -4.90 -4.92
C GLY A 52 21.72 -4.60 -4.87
N LEU A 53 20.86 -5.41 -5.51
CA LEU A 53 19.42 -5.29 -5.35
C LEU A 53 18.98 -5.67 -3.93
N THR A 54 18.12 -4.83 -3.37
CA THR A 54 17.40 -5.07 -2.12
C THR A 54 16.41 -6.22 -2.28
N LEU A 55 15.93 -6.75 -1.16
CA LEU A 55 14.91 -7.80 -1.19
C LEU A 55 13.63 -7.34 -1.92
N ASP A 56 13.20 -6.10 -1.71
CA ASP A 56 12.01 -5.53 -2.38
C ASP A 56 12.19 -5.48 -3.90
N GLU A 57 13.35 -5.03 -4.37
CA GLU A 57 13.69 -5.00 -5.80
C GLU A 57 13.75 -6.41 -6.40
N LEU A 58 14.31 -7.37 -5.66
CA LEU A 58 14.35 -8.78 -6.07
C LEU A 58 12.95 -9.40 -6.16
N ILE A 59 12.03 -9.08 -5.24
CA ILE A 59 10.64 -9.57 -5.30
C ILE A 59 9.93 -8.96 -6.52
N SER A 60 10.01 -7.64 -6.69
CA SER A 60 9.39 -6.93 -7.81
C SER A 60 9.90 -7.47 -9.15
N LEU A 61 11.21 -7.65 -9.26
CA LEU A 61 11.84 -8.24 -10.45
C LEU A 61 11.43 -9.70 -10.63
N GLY A 62 11.40 -10.48 -9.54
CA GLY A 62 11.00 -11.87 -9.58
C GLY A 62 9.59 -12.08 -10.10
N HIS A 63 8.63 -11.21 -9.72
CA HIS A 63 7.28 -11.24 -10.28
C HIS A 63 7.28 -10.99 -11.80
N LYS A 64 7.99 -9.95 -12.26
CA LYS A 64 8.11 -9.65 -13.70
C LYS A 64 8.77 -10.79 -14.48
N VAL A 65 9.84 -11.36 -13.92
CA VAL A 65 10.55 -12.49 -14.51
C VAL A 65 9.67 -13.73 -14.56
N HIS A 66 8.85 -13.99 -13.54
CA HIS A 66 7.95 -15.13 -13.51
C HIS A 66 6.82 -15.03 -14.55
N GLU A 67 6.35 -13.82 -14.88
CA GLU A 67 5.36 -13.61 -15.95
C GLU A 67 5.89 -14.07 -17.31
N ASP A 68 7.15 -13.74 -17.63
CA ASP A 68 7.76 -14.09 -18.92
C ASP A 68 8.45 -15.47 -18.91
N TYR A 69 8.96 -15.90 -17.75
CA TYR A 69 9.66 -17.17 -17.53
C TYR A 69 9.09 -17.89 -16.29
N PRO A 70 7.91 -18.54 -16.43
CA PRO A 70 7.27 -19.25 -15.33
C PRO A 70 8.16 -20.37 -14.78
N SER A 71 8.27 -20.45 -13.46
CA SER A 71 9.06 -21.46 -12.75
C SER A 71 8.43 -21.74 -11.39
N ASP A 72 8.12 -23.01 -11.12
CA ASP A 72 7.55 -23.48 -9.85
C ASP A 72 8.44 -23.09 -8.65
N GLU A 73 9.76 -23.10 -8.84
CA GLU A 73 10.73 -22.73 -7.80
C GLU A 73 10.69 -21.23 -7.49
N LEU A 74 10.62 -20.40 -8.54
CA LEU A 74 10.50 -18.95 -8.39
C LEU A 74 9.14 -18.57 -7.79
N GLU A 75 8.06 -19.20 -8.24
CA GLU A 75 6.71 -19.01 -7.70
C GLU A 75 6.65 -19.37 -6.22
N HIS A 76 7.24 -20.51 -5.82
CA HIS A 76 7.27 -20.94 -4.43
C HIS A 76 8.03 -19.95 -3.54
N LEU A 77 9.18 -19.45 -3.99
CA LEU A 77 9.98 -18.48 -3.25
C LEU A 77 9.31 -17.10 -3.19
N LEU A 78 8.69 -16.65 -4.29
CA LEU A 78 7.87 -15.43 -4.30
C LEU A 78 6.66 -15.55 -3.38
N THR A 79 6.05 -16.73 -3.31
CA THR A 79 4.94 -17.00 -2.37
C THR A 79 5.43 -16.98 -0.93
N LEU A 80 6.57 -17.59 -0.63
CA LEU A 80 7.15 -17.60 0.72
C LEU A 80 7.59 -16.21 1.18
N VAL A 81 8.11 -15.38 0.27
CA VAL A 81 8.50 -14.00 0.58
C VAL A 81 7.28 -13.07 0.59
N GLY A 82 6.31 -13.30 -0.30
CA GLY A 82 5.01 -12.63 -0.34
C GLY A 82 4.06 -13.02 0.80
N ALA A 83 4.37 -14.08 1.54
CA ALA A 83 3.70 -14.44 2.79
C ALA A 83 3.93 -13.41 3.91
N GLY A 84 4.81 -12.43 3.70
CA GLY A 84 4.94 -11.25 4.57
C GLY A 84 3.93 -10.14 4.29
N GLY A 85 3.14 -10.22 3.20
CA GLY A 85 2.12 -9.26 2.83
C GLY A 85 0.70 -9.82 2.98
N VAL A 86 -0.30 -8.95 2.89
CA VAL A 86 -1.70 -9.37 3.09
C VAL A 86 -2.15 -10.32 1.98
N ALA A 87 -2.64 -11.50 2.36
CA ALA A 87 -3.13 -12.53 1.45
C ALA A 87 -4.46 -12.13 0.76
N GLY A 88 -4.70 -12.64 -0.46
CA GLY A 88 -5.93 -12.40 -1.24
C GLY A 88 -5.91 -11.16 -2.16
N GLU A 89 -6.63 -11.22 -3.28
CA GLU A 89 -6.76 -10.12 -4.23
C GLU A 89 -7.62 -8.97 -3.65
N LEU A 90 -7.26 -7.72 -3.98
CA LEU A 90 -8.12 -6.58 -3.66
C LEU A 90 -9.34 -6.64 -4.59
N LYS A 91 -10.52 -6.96 -4.02
CA LYS A 91 -11.77 -6.93 -4.78
C LYS A 91 -12.35 -5.51 -4.89
N ASN A 92 -12.51 -4.85 -3.74
CA ASN A 92 -13.08 -3.52 -3.64
C ASN A 92 -12.41 -2.77 -2.50
N LEU A 93 -12.09 -1.50 -2.73
CA LEU A 93 -11.63 -0.58 -1.70
C LEU A 93 -12.69 0.51 -1.51
N ILE A 94 -13.32 0.52 -0.34
CA ILE A 94 -14.35 1.49 0.04
C ILE A 94 -13.72 2.51 0.98
N PHE A 95 -13.74 3.79 0.63
CA PHE A 95 -12.95 4.80 1.34
C PHE A 95 -13.55 6.21 1.24
N ALA A 96 -12.93 7.14 1.95
CA ALA A 96 -13.22 8.57 1.87
C ALA A 96 -14.72 8.93 2.00
N ALA A 97 -15.44 8.32 2.95
CA ALA A 97 -16.82 8.73 3.20
C ALA A 97 -16.88 10.18 3.72
N ASP A 98 -17.67 11.04 3.09
CA ASP A 98 -17.81 12.47 3.44
C ASP A 98 -19.10 12.78 4.22
N GLY A 99 -19.70 11.75 4.81
CA GLY A 99 -20.97 11.82 5.51
C GLY A 99 -21.18 10.61 6.44
N PRO A 100 -22.44 10.21 6.67
CA PRO A 100 -22.74 9.04 7.49
C PRO A 100 -22.00 7.79 7.00
N LYS A 101 -21.67 6.91 7.95
CA LYS A 101 -20.95 5.67 7.66
C LYS A 101 -21.72 4.83 6.61
N PRO A 102 -21.08 4.34 5.54
CA PRO A 102 -21.71 3.42 4.59
C PRO A 102 -22.12 2.12 5.26
N ARG A 103 -23.34 1.64 4.93
CA ARG A 103 -23.80 0.31 5.37
C ARG A 103 -23.46 -0.71 4.29
N ILE A 104 -22.43 -1.51 4.56
CA ILE A 104 -21.94 -2.57 3.67
C ILE A 104 -22.54 -3.90 4.13
N VAL A 105 -23.06 -4.69 3.21
CA VAL A 105 -23.61 -6.03 3.47
C VAL A 105 -23.00 -7.05 2.52
N LEU A 106 -22.83 -8.28 3.00
CA LEU A 106 -22.43 -9.43 2.18
C LEU A 106 -23.69 -9.97 1.49
N ARG A 107 -23.79 -9.75 0.19
CA ARG A 107 -24.92 -10.22 -0.62
C ARG A 107 -24.75 -11.70 -0.99
N ASP A 108 -23.52 -12.10 -1.31
CA ASP A 108 -23.15 -13.48 -1.60
C ASP A 108 -21.85 -13.81 -0.86
N ALA A 109 -21.94 -14.70 0.13
CA ALA A 109 -20.79 -15.11 0.93
C ALA A 109 -19.85 -16.08 0.21
N VAL A 110 -20.35 -16.83 -0.77
CA VAL A 110 -19.54 -17.78 -1.54
C VAL A 110 -18.64 -17.02 -2.50
N ASN A 111 -19.20 -16.01 -3.17
CA ASN A 111 -18.48 -15.18 -4.13
C ASN A 111 -17.79 -13.96 -3.48
N ASN A 112 -18.05 -13.70 -2.20
CA ASN A 112 -17.62 -12.51 -1.47
C ASN A 112 -18.12 -11.20 -2.11
N ASP A 113 -19.37 -11.21 -2.59
CA ASP A 113 -19.99 -10.04 -3.20
C ASP A 113 -20.54 -9.10 -2.13
N ILE A 114 -19.94 -7.92 -2.05
CA ILE A 114 -20.36 -6.86 -1.12
C ILE A 114 -21.28 -5.86 -1.81
N GLN A 115 -22.23 -5.33 -1.07
CA GLN A 115 -23.13 -4.27 -1.53
C GLN A 115 -23.22 -3.15 -0.49
N ILE A 116 -23.15 -1.90 -0.94
CA ILE A 116 -23.43 -0.73 -0.10
C ILE A 116 -24.93 -0.43 -0.21
N VAL A 117 -25.67 -0.66 0.87
CA VAL A 117 -27.14 -0.53 0.91
C VAL A 117 -27.60 0.81 1.48
N GLU A 118 -26.73 1.55 2.15
CA GLU A 118 -27.00 2.91 2.64
C GLU A 118 -25.73 3.77 2.49
N HIS A 119 -25.92 5.03 2.08
CA HIS A 119 -24.87 6.05 1.91
C HIS A 119 -23.78 5.70 0.88
N ALA A 120 -24.15 4.94 -0.17
CA ALA A 120 -23.24 4.63 -1.27
C ALA A 120 -22.74 5.89 -2.00
N ASP A 121 -23.58 6.92 -2.10
CA ASP A 121 -23.28 8.25 -2.67
C ASP A 121 -22.24 9.04 -1.87
N ARG A 122 -21.95 8.65 -0.63
CA ARG A 122 -21.05 9.38 0.28
C ARG A 122 -19.64 8.85 0.31
N CYS A 123 -19.38 7.67 -0.25
CA CYS A 123 -18.07 7.04 -0.23
C CYS A 123 -17.57 6.77 -1.65
N LEU A 124 -16.26 6.53 -1.75
CA LEU A 124 -15.61 6.14 -2.99
C LEU A 124 -15.41 4.62 -2.99
N VAL A 125 -15.59 4.01 -4.16
CA VAL A 125 -15.38 2.57 -4.37
C VAL A 125 -14.40 2.38 -5.51
N TYR A 126 -13.17 2.01 -5.18
CA TYR A 126 -12.18 1.61 -6.17
C TYR A 126 -12.33 0.11 -6.44
N ASP A 127 -12.61 -0.22 -7.69
CA ASP A 127 -13.09 -1.52 -8.19
C ASP A 127 -12.13 -2.16 -9.21
N ARG A 128 -10.91 -1.61 -9.33
CA ARG A 128 -9.88 -2.13 -10.24
C ARG A 128 -8.92 -3.06 -9.50
N ALA A 129 -8.34 -4.00 -10.26
CA ALA A 129 -7.24 -4.81 -9.76
C ALA A 129 -6.03 -3.93 -9.41
N LEU A 130 -5.32 -4.29 -8.34
CA LEU A 130 -4.06 -3.63 -7.99
C LEU A 130 -2.94 -4.16 -8.89
N PRO A 131 -2.15 -3.28 -9.52
CA PRO A 131 -0.98 -3.70 -10.24
C PRO A 131 0.16 -4.06 -9.27
N PRO A 132 1.23 -4.74 -9.73
CA PRO A 132 2.33 -5.20 -8.87
C PRO A 132 3.04 -4.08 -8.10
N GLU A 133 3.06 -2.86 -8.64
CA GLU A 133 3.59 -1.64 -8.03
C GLU A 133 2.69 -1.04 -6.93
N GLY A 134 1.52 -1.61 -6.67
CA GLY A 134 0.55 -1.08 -5.72
C GLY A 134 -0.32 0.04 -6.31
N LEU A 135 -0.90 0.88 -5.46
CA LEU A 135 -1.79 1.97 -5.90
C LEU A 135 -1.05 3.32 -5.83
N THR A 136 -0.54 3.79 -6.97
CA THR A 136 0.09 5.12 -7.07
C THR A 136 -0.94 6.24 -7.08
N TRP A 137 -0.50 7.45 -6.73
CA TRP A 137 -1.35 8.64 -6.83
C TRP A 137 -1.80 8.88 -8.27
N ARG A 138 -0.91 8.71 -9.27
CA ARG A 138 -1.24 8.79 -10.69
C ARG A 138 -2.35 7.82 -11.08
N ALA A 139 -2.24 6.56 -10.66
CA ALA A 139 -3.26 5.55 -10.95
C ALA A 139 -4.61 5.89 -10.31
N LEU A 140 -4.60 6.44 -9.09
CA LEU A 140 -5.82 6.88 -8.40
C LEU A 140 -6.44 8.11 -9.08
N VAL A 141 -5.63 9.07 -9.53
CA VAL A 141 -6.09 10.25 -10.30
C VAL A 141 -6.69 9.83 -11.64
N ALA A 142 -6.06 8.90 -12.37
CA ALA A 142 -6.58 8.37 -13.63
C ALA A 142 -7.87 7.55 -13.43
N TRP A 143 -8.03 6.88 -12.28
CA TRP A 143 -9.30 6.29 -11.90
C TRP A 143 -10.37 7.37 -11.64
N TRP A 144 -10.04 8.42 -10.89
CA TRP A 144 -10.96 9.53 -10.60
C TRP A 144 -11.43 10.28 -11.85
N ALA A 145 -10.53 10.59 -12.79
CA ALA A 145 -10.86 11.23 -14.07
C ALA A 145 -11.95 10.48 -14.83
N LYS A 146 -11.80 9.14 -14.92
CA LYS A 146 -12.76 8.27 -15.60
C LYS A 146 -14.11 8.22 -14.89
N THR A 147 -14.12 8.21 -13.56
CA THR A 147 -15.34 8.24 -12.75
C THR A 147 -16.11 9.54 -12.94
N GLU A 148 -15.42 10.68 -12.93
CA GLU A 148 -16.00 12.02 -13.08
C GLU A 148 -16.18 12.45 -14.55
N LYS A 149 -15.80 11.59 -15.51
CA LYS A 149 -15.86 11.85 -16.97
C LYS A 149 -15.12 13.12 -17.38
N VAL A 150 -14.00 13.42 -16.72
CA VAL A 150 -13.13 14.55 -17.05
C VAL A 150 -12.17 14.13 -18.17
N PRO A 151 -11.87 15.02 -19.15
CA PRO A 151 -10.86 14.76 -20.17
C PRO A 151 -9.47 14.41 -19.58
N ASP A 152 -8.77 13.47 -20.21
CA ASP A 152 -7.46 12.97 -19.75
C ASP A 152 -6.33 14.01 -19.80
N ASP A 153 -6.52 15.13 -20.50
CA ASP A 153 -5.52 16.20 -20.69
C ASP A 153 -5.45 17.22 -19.53
N ALA A 154 -6.18 16.99 -18.43
CA ALA A 154 -6.25 17.84 -17.25
C ALA A 154 -5.79 17.14 -15.95
N GLU A 155 -4.73 16.32 -16.00
CA GLU A 155 -4.20 15.56 -14.85
C GLU A 155 -4.00 16.42 -13.58
N PRO A 156 -3.43 17.64 -13.64
CA PRO A 156 -3.28 18.49 -12.45
C PRO A 156 -4.60 18.95 -11.84
N GLU A 157 -5.60 19.29 -12.66
CA GLU A 157 -6.93 19.71 -12.22
C GLU A 157 -7.67 18.55 -11.55
N VAL A 158 -7.65 17.36 -12.18
CA VAL A 158 -8.23 16.14 -11.61
C VAL A 158 -7.55 15.77 -10.29
N ALA A 159 -6.22 15.88 -10.21
CA ALA A 159 -5.48 15.59 -8.99
C ALA A 159 -5.86 16.55 -7.84
N ARG A 160 -6.00 17.85 -8.12
CA ARG A 160 -6.47 18.83 -7.13
C ARG A 160 -7.91 18.55 -6.70
N ASP A 161 -8.75 18.10 -7.63
CA ASP A 161 -10.13 17.76 -7.33
C ASP A 161 -10.23 16.53 -6.42
N LEU A 162 -9.56 15.44 -6.79
CA LEU A 162 -9.46 14.23 -5.95
C LEU A 162 -8.90 14.58 -4.57
N TYR A 163 -7.83 15.35 -4.48
CA TYR A 163 -7.26 15.79 -3.20
C TYR A 163 -8.30 16.48 -2.31
N ARG A 164 -9.11 17.40 -2.87
CA ARG A 164 -10.20 18.06 -2.11
C ARG A 164 -11.26 17.06 -1.68
N ARG A 165 -11.68 16.16 -2.57
CA ARG A 165 -12.69 15.13 -2.29
C ARG A 165 -12.25 14.17 -1.18
N LEU A 166 -10.99 13.76 -1.18
CA LEU A 166 -10.40 12.94 -0.11
C LEU A 166 -10.29 13.73 1.19
N LYS A 167 -9.88 14.99 1.11
CA LYS A 167 -9.74 15.85 2.29
C LYS A 167 -11.05 16.10 3.04
N LEU A 168 -12.17 16.17 2.32
CA LEU A 168 -13.51 16.30 2.91
C LEU A 168 -13.89 15.13 3.82
N SER A 169 -13.40 13.92 3.54
CA SER A 169 -13.74 12.72 4.33
C SER A 169 -13.27 12.74 5.77
N MET A 170 -12.25 13.56 6.09
CA MET A 170 -11.69 13.70 7.44
C MET A 170 -12.49 14.67 8.33
N GLY A 171 -13.60 15.24 7.84
CA GLY A 171 -14.48 16.13 8.61
C GLY A 171 -13.72 17.31 9.22
N ASP A 172 -13.83 17.52 10.53
CA ASP A 172 -13.12 18.57 11.27
C ASP A 172 -11.83 18.09 11.97
N ASN A 173 -11.37 16.86 11.69
CA ASN A 173 -10.16 16.33 12.33
C ASN A 173 -8.90 17.01 11.75
N ALA A 174 -8.43 18.05 12.44
CA ALA A 174 -7.26 18.83 12.03
C ALA A 174 -5.96 18.02 11.98
N ALA A 175 -5.82 17.01 12.85
CA ALA A 175 -4.62 16.18 12.91
C ALA A 175 -4.59 15.16 11.75
N GLU A 176 -5.71 14.50 11.44
CA GLU A 176 -5.80 13.67 10.22
C GLU A 176 -5.52 14.50 8.96
N LYS A 177 -6.13 15.70 8.86
CA LYS A 177 -5.84 16.62 7.75
C LYS A 177 -4.36 16.99 7.67
N LEU A 178 -3.66 17.14 8.80
CA LEU A 178 -2.23 17.42 8.81
C LEU A 178 -1.43 16.25 8.26
N ILE A 179 -1.71 15.02 8.68
CA ILE A 179 -1.07 13.80 8.13
C ILE A 179 -1.27 13.76 6.61
N PHE A 180 -2.51 13.92 6.16
CA PHE A 180 -2.86 13.88 4.74
C PHE A 180 -2.18 14.98 3.93
N ASP A 181 -2.18 16.21 4.43
CA ASP A 181 -1.55 17.36 3.77
C ASP A 181 -0.02 17.20 3.68
N SER A 182 0.61 16.73 4.77
CA SER A 182 2.05 16.47 4.81
C SER A 182 2.46 15.39 3.82
N TYR A 183 1.69 14.30 3.71
CA TYR A 183 1.96 13.26 2.72
C TYR A 183 1.73 13.76 1.29
N CYS A 184 0.60 14.42 1.02
CA CYS A 184 0.27 14.90 -0.33
C CYS A 184 1.25 15.96 -0.83
N ALA A 185 1.96 16.66 0.06
CA ALA A 185 3.03 17.58 -0.33
C ALA A 185 4.18 16.86 -1.05
N LEU A 186 4.43 15.58 -0.75
CA LEU A 186 5.46 14.75 -1.40
C LEU A 186 5.20 14.56 -2.89
N TYR A 187 3.93 14.59 -3.34
CA TYR A 187 3.61 14.48 -4.76
C TYR A 187 4.17 15.64 -5.58
N ARG A 188 4.34 16.82 -4.97
CA ARG A 188 4.93 17.99 -5.64
C ARG A 188 6.44 17.86 -5.78
N THR A 189 7.11 17.17 -4.86
CA THR A 189 8.57 17.07 -4.80
C THR A 189 9.10 15.81 -5.47
N HIS A 190 8.36 14.70 -5.39
CA HIS A 190 8.78 13.38 -5.89
C HIS A 190 7.88 12.82 -7.01
N GLY A 191 6.83 13.53 -7.40
CA GLY A 191 5.94 13.15 -8.50
C GLY A 191 4.77 12.25 -8.08
N PHE A 192 3.92 11.96 -9.06
CA PHE A 192 2.63 11.25 -8.86
C PHE A 192 2.77 9.72 -8.85
N ASP A 193 3.96 9.20 -9.10
CA ASP A 193 4.24 7.76 -9.07
C ASP A 193 4.46 7.24 -7.64
N LEU A 194 4.47 8.13 -6.64
CA LEU A 194 4.40 7.73 -5.24
C LEU A 194 3.07 7.03 -4.89
N PRO A 195 3.05 6.13 -3.90
CA PRO A 195 1.82 5.52 -3.42
C PRO A 195 0.77 6.55 -3.00
N ALA A 196 -0.50 6.28 -3.33
CA ALA A 196 -1.64 7.08 -2.90
C ALA A 196 -1.90 6.89 -1.40
N LEU A 197 -1.91 7.96 -0.60
CA LEU A 197 -2.39 7.89 0.79
C LEU A 197 -3.91 7.94 0.80
N ILE A 198 -4.53 6.81 1.13
CA ILE A 198 -5.98 6.61 1.03
C ILE A 198 -6.62 6.85 2.40
N PRO A 199 -7.42 7.91 2.58
CA PRO A 199 -8.02 8.20 3.89
C PRO A 199 -9.32 7.42 4.11
N GLN A 200 -9.65 7.17 5.38
CA GLN A 200 -10.95 6.71 5.86
C GLN A 200 -11.41 5.40 5.18
N VAL A 201 -10.58 4.37 5.27
CA VAL A 201 -10.81 3.09 4.56
C VAL A 201 -11.70 2.17 5.39
N TYR A 202 -12.80 1.71 4.78
CA TYR A 202 -13.75 0.80 5.42
C TYR A 202 -13.35 -0.65 5.23
N LEU A 203 -13.34 -1.40 6.33
CA LEU A 203 -13.06 -2.82 6.33
C LEU A 203 -14.33 -3.65 6.09
N HIS A 204 -14.14 -4.87 5.60
CA HIS A 204 -15.21 -5.80 5.31
C HIS A 204 -16.11 -6.04 6.54
N TYR A 205 -17.42 -6.07 6.30
CA TYR A 205 -18.45 -6.31 7.29
C TYR A 205 -18.68 -7.81 7.46
N ASP A 206 -18.31 -8.38 8.61
CA ASP A 206 -18.77 -9.72 8.99
C ASP A 206 -20.19 -9.63 9.62
N PRO A 207 -21.22 -10.18 8.97
CA PRO A 207 -22.59 -10.20 9.52
C PRO A 207 -22.70 -11.00 10.83
N TYR A 208 -21.77 -11.90 11.15
CA TYR A 208 -21.79 -12.68 12.38
C TYR A 208 -21.38 -11.88 13.62
N SER A 209 -20.61 -10.79 13.48
CA SER A 209 -20.19 -9.97 14.61
C SER A 209 -21.35 -9.25 15.32
N LYS A 210 -22.55 -9.17 14.72
CA LYS A 210 -23.75 -8.67 15.38
C LYS A 210 -24.34 -9.64 16.41
N ARG A 211 -24.09 -10.95 16.30
CA ARG A 211 -24.72 -11.95 17.19
C ARG A 211 -24.14 -11.92 18.61
N GLU A 212 -22.96 -11.36 18.81
CA GLU A 212 -22.30 -11.31 20.14
C GLU A 212 -22.53 -10.01 20.93
N GLY A 213 -23.37 -9.08 20.45
CA GLY A 213 -23.70 -7.83 21.18
C GLY A 213 -22.51 -6.90 21.46
N SER A 214 -21.32 -7.25 20.99
CA SER A 214 -20.11 -6.45 21.15
C SER A 214 -19.98 -5.51 19.95
N PRO A 215 -19.79 -4.19 20.15
CA PRO A 215 -19.50 -3.30 19.04
C PRO A 215 -18.24 -3.77 18.32
N LEU A 216 -18.34 -4.00 17.00
CA LEU A 216 -17.22 -4.33 16.12
C LEU A 216 -16.03 -3.42 16.43
N VAL A 217 -14.94 -4.00 16.91
CA VAL A 217 -13.81 -3.31 17.56
C VAL A 217 -13.08 -2.37 16.59
N ARG A 218 -13.12 -2.65 15.28
CA ARG A 218 -12.56 -1.76 14.24
C ARG A 218 -13.30 -1.88 12.93
N GLN A 219 -13.81 -0.76 12.43
CA GLN A 219 -14.68 -0.72 11.24
C GLN A 219 -14.09 0.14 10.11
N ARG A 220 -13.04 0.90 10.42
CA ARG A 220 -12.40 1.87 9.54
C ARG A 220 -10.93 2.03 9.94
N MET A 221 -10.05 2.18 8.96
CA MET A 221 -8.66 2.61 9.13
C MET A 221 -8.54 4.10 8.76
N ASP A 222 -7.70 4.85 9.47
CA ASP A 222 -7.57 6.29 9.20
C ASP A 222 -6.88 6.54 7.86
N PHE A 223 -5.78 5.83 7.59
CA PHE A 223 -5.10 5.86 6.30
C PHE A 223 -4.52 4.50 5.89
N LEU A 224 -4.49 4.27 4.58
CA LEU A 224 -3.90 3.08 3.97
C LEU A 224 -2.98 3.49 2.81
N LEU A 225 -1.84 2.82 2.72
CA LEU A 225 -0.98 2.80 1.54
C LEU A 225 -0.94 1.37 1.00
N LEU A 226 -1.10 1.25 -0.30
CA LEU A 226 -0.96 -0.01 -1.04
C LEU A 226 0.34 0.08 -1.84
N LEU A 227 1.41 -0.48 -1.30
CA LEU A 227 2.76 -0.41 -1.86
C LEU A 227 3.05 -1.65 -2.75
N PRO A 228 4.17 -1.63 -3.50
CA PRO A 228 4.63 -2.80 -4.24
C PRO A 228 4.76 -4.05 -3.36
N ASN A 229 4.74 -5.23 -3.99
CA ASN A 229 4.95 -6.52 -3.33
C ASN A 229 3.91 -6.83 -2.24
N ARG A 230 2.67 -6.36 -2.44
CA ARG A 230 1.53 -6.59 -1.52
C ARG A 230 1.76 -6.01 -0.12
N ARG A 231 2.71 -5.09 0.05
CA ARG A 231 2.93 -4.37 1.30
C ARG A 231 1.77 -3.41 1.52
N ARG A 232 1.06 -3.56 2.64
CA ARG A 232 -0.07 -2.70 3.01
C ARG A 232 0.27 -1.99 4.31
N VAL A 233 0.46 -0.67 4.25
CA VAL A 233 0.80 0.14 5.41
C VAL A 233 -0.45 0.88 5.89
N VAL A 234 -0.78 0.68 7.17
CA VAL A 234 -1.86 1.37 7.87
C VAL A 234 -1.25 2.44 8.75
N ILE A 235 -1.75 3.66 8.64
CA ILE A 235 -1.38 4.77 9.52
C ILE A 235 -2.63 5.17 10.31
N GLU A 236 -2.48 5.24 11.63
CA GLU A 236 -3.56 5.54 12.57
C GLU A 236 -3.21 6.75 13.43
N LEU A 237 -4.22 7.54 13.76
CA LEU A 237 -4.10 8.65 14.69
C LEU A 237 -4.85 8.33 15.98
N ASP A 238 -4.09 8.03 17.04
CA ASP A 238 -4.65 7.69 18.34
C ASP A 238 -4.88 8.91 19.23
N GLY A 239 -6.15 9.26 19.43
CA GLY A 239 -6.53 10.27 20.40
C GLY A 239 -6.80 9.70 21.79
N LYS A 240 -6.94 10.59 22.78
CA LYS A 240 -7.21 10.26 24.18
C LYS A 240 -8.45 9.36 24.34
N GLN A 241 -9.43 9.53 23.44
CA GLN A 241 -10.66 8.74 23.38
C GLN A 241 -10.45 7.24 23.08
N HIS A 242 -9.28 6.84 22.54
CA HIS A 242 -9.01 5.43 22.23
C HIS A 242 -8.58 4.61 23.46
N TYR A 243 -8.13 5.26 24.54
CA TYR A 243 -7.60 4.58 25.72
C TYR A 243 -8.06 5.21 27.04
N SER A 244 -9.03 6.13 27.01
CA SER A 244 -9.59 6.77 28.20
C SER A 244 -11.04 7.17 28.00
N ASP A 245 -11.77 7.30 29.10
CA ASP A 245 -13.12 7.85 29.14
C ASP A 245 -13.19 9.08 30.07
N ALA A 246 -14.39 9.56 30.37
CA ALA A 246 -14.61 10.70 31.26
C ALA A 246 -14.07 10.48 32.69
N ARG A 247 -13.85 9.22 33.12
CA ARG A 247 -13.35 8.85 34.45
C ARG A 247 -11.84 8.63 34.48
N GLY A 248 -11.18 8.59 33.32
CA GLY A 248 -9.72 8.48 33.21
C GLY A 248 -9.26 7.38 32.26
N PRO A 249 -7.98 6.98 32.33
CA PRO A 249 -7.42 5.92 31.50
C PRO A 249 -8.17 4.58 31.68
N ARG A 250 -8.36 3.87 30.58
CA ARG A 250 -9.07 2.58 30.50
C ARG A 250 -8.13 1.50 29.97
N PRO A 251 -7.49 0.72 30.87
CA PRO A 251 -6.55 -0.33 30.47
C PRO A 251 -7.15 -1.40 29.55
N ASP A 252 -8.47 -1.64 29.66
CA ASP A 252 -9.21 -2.56 28.81
C ASP A 252 -9.36 -2.06 27.37
N LEU A 253 -9.57 -0.76 27.17
CA LEU A 253 -9.56 -0.14 25.84
C LEU A 253 -8.17 -0.20 25.21
N TYR A 254 -7.13 0.09 26.01
CA TYR A 254 -5.74 -0.05 25.57
C TYR A 254 -5.41 -1.50 25.16
N ALA A 255 -5.79 -2.49 25.98
CA ALA A 255 -5.57 -3.91 25.71
C ALA A 255 -6.25 -4.36 24.40
N SER A 256 -7.47 -3.88 24.16
CA SER A 256 -8.23 -4.17 22.94
C SER A 256 -7.55 -3.55 21.70
N MET A 257 -7.12 -2.29 21.80
CA MET A 257 -6.41 -1.59 20.74
C MET A 257 -5.11 -2.31 20.32
N VAL A 258 -4.29 -2.72 21.29
CA VAL A 258 -3.04 -3.45 21.00
C VAL A 258 -3.29 -4.88 20.49
N ALA A 259 -4.41 -5.51 20.86
CA ALA A 259 -4.79 -6.82 20.32
C ALA A 259 -5.15 -6.73 18.83
N GLU A 260 -5.91 -5.71 18.44
CA GLU A 260 -6.24 -5.47 17.03
C GLU A 260 -5.01 -5.08 16.20
N ASP A 261 -4.06 -4.34 16.80
CA ASP A 261 -2.77 -4.05 16.16
C ASP A 261 -2.01 -5.34 15.81
N ARG A 262 -1.93 -6.27 16.78
CA ARG A 262 -1.32 -7.58 16.55
C ARG A 262 -2.06 -8.38 15.48
N ARG A 263 -3.39 -8.36 15.48
CA ARG A 263 -4.19 -9.07 14.47
C ARG A 263 -3.86 -8.57 13.06
N LEU A 264 -3.90 -7.25 12.85
CA LEU A 264 -3.54 -6.66 11.54
C LEU A 264 -2.12 -7.00 11.12
N ARG A 265 -1.16 -6.95 12.04
CA ARG A 265 0.23 -7.33 11.75
C ARG A 265 0.37 -8.81 11.37
N LEU A 266 -0.35 -9.70 12.05
CA LEU A 266 -0.39 -11.12 11.71
C LEU A 266 -1.10 -11.38 10.38
N ASP A 267 -2.04 -10.52 9.99
CA ASP A 267 -2.69 -10.54 8.68
C ASP A 267 -1.81 -9.93 7.57
N GLY A 268 -0.59 -9.47 7.89
CA GLY A 268 0.39 -8.96 6.93
C GLY A 268 0.39 -7.44 6.72
N TYR A 269 -0.32 -6.67 7.56
CA TYR A 269 -0.28 -5.21 7.53
C TYR A 269 0.89 -4.65 8.33
N GLU A 270 1.53 -3.61 7.81
CA GLU A 270 2.45 -2.77 8.56
C GLU A 270 1.65 -1.66 9.26
N VAL A 271 1.61 -1.61 10.59
CA VAL A 271 0.79 -0.63 11.33
C VAL A 271 1.66 0.39 12.06
N TYR A 272 1.45 1.66 11.75
CA TYR A 272 2.09 2.80 12.41
C TYR A 272 1.04 3.69 13.07
N ARG A 273 1.21 3.96 14.36
CA ARG A 273 0.30 4.76 15.17
C ARG A 273 1.00 6.03 15.61
N PHE A 274 0.34 7.16 15.40
CA PHE A 274 0.75 8.41 16.00
C PHE A 274 -0.20 8.78 17.13
N GLY A 275 0.35 9.19 18.28
CA GLY A 275 -0.43 9.69 19.38
C GLY A 275 -0.85 11.14 19.14
N GLY A 276 -2.07 11.51 19.53
CA GLY A 276 -2.58 12.87 19.38
C GLY A 276 -1.72 13.95 20.07
N GLN A 277 -0.92 13.57 21.08
CA GLN A 277 0.04 14.47 21.72
C GLN A 277 1.15 14.94 20.78
N GLU A 278 1.49 14.15 19.75
CA GLU A 278 2.48 14.51 18.73
C GLU A 278 2.00 15.67 17.84
N PHE A 279 0.68 15.93 17.81
CA PHE A 279 0.03 16.92 16.95
C PHE A 279 -0.34 18.22 17.67
N VAL A 280 0.01 18.35 18.95
CA VAL A 280 -0.25 19.59 19.73
C VAL A 280 0.58 20.76 19.19
N ASP A 281 1.84 20.52 18.87
CA ASP A 281 2.70 21.49 18.19
C ASP A 281 2.78 21.16 16.70
N ARG A 282 2.20 22.04 15.88
CA ARG A 282 2.12 21.85 14.44
C ARG A 282 3.50 21.74 13.77
N ARG A 283 4.48 22.57 14.14
CA ARG A 283 5.80 22.54 13.49
C ARG A 283 6.54 21.25 13.83
N LYS A 284 6.42 20.82 15.09
CA LYS A 284 6.99 19.54 15.52
C LYS A 284 6.34 18.37 14.78
N ALA A 285 5.01 18.38 14.66
CA ALA A 285 4.26 17.35 13.94
C ALA A 285 4.68 17.28 12.46
N GLU A 286 4.80 18.43 11.78
CA GLU A 286 5.27 18.50 10.39
C GLU A 286 6.68 17.88 10.24
N GLY A 287 7.59 18.14 11.18
CA GLY A 287 8.93 17.53 11.18
C GLY A 287 8.91 16.01 11.38
N VAL A 288 8.11 15.51 12.34
CA VAL A 288 7.93 14.07 12.59
C VAL A 288 7.35 13.37 11.36
N LEU A 289 6.28 13.92 10.77
CA LEU A 289 5.64 13.36 9.59
C LEU A 289 6.57 13.36 8.38
N SER A 290 7.30 14.46 8.16
CA SER A 290 8.27 14.54 7.07
C SER A 290 9.33 13.45 7.20
N GLY A 291 9.97 13.33 8.37
CA GLY A 291 10.98 12.31 8.62
C GLY A 291 10.44 10.89 8.43
N PHE A 292 9.27 10.62 9.02
CA PHE A 292 8.61 9.32 8.93
C PHE A 292 8.30 8.93 7.48
N PHE A 293 7.67 9.79 6.68
CA PHE A 293 7.31 9.43 5.31
C PHE A 293 8.52 9.27 4.40
N HIS A 294 9.59 10.05 4.59
CA HIS A 294 10.84 9.86 3.84
C HIS A 294 11.47 8.50 4.16
N GLU A 295 11.48 8.10 5.44
CA GLU A 295 12.04 6.82 5.85
C GLU A 295 11.16 5.64 5.38
N LEU A 296 9.85 5.75 5.55
CA LEU A 296 8.87 4.74 5.11
C LEU A 296 8.96 4.45 3.61
N LEU A 297 9.09 5.51 2.80
CA LEU A 297 9.14 5.42 1.34
C LEU A 297 10.59 5.35 0.79
N LYS A 298 11.60 5.35 1.68
CA LYS A 298 13.03 5.40 1.31
C LYS A 298 13.37 6.54 0.34
N LEU A 299 12.75 7.71 0.54
CA LEU A 299 12.96 8.88 -0.32
C LEU A 299 14.28 9.56 0.01
N PRO A 300 15.03 10.04 -1.00
CA PRO A 300 16.23 10.83 -0.76
C PRO A 300 15.83 12.12 -0.04
N THR A 301 16.54 12.46 1.04
CA THR A 301 16.40 13.75 1.70
C THR A 301 16.81 14.85 0.74
N LEU A 302 15.92 15.81 0.48
CA LEU A 302 16.27 16.98 -0.31
C LEU A 302 17.45 17.71 0.36
N PRO A 303 18.50 18.09 -0.38
CA PRO A 303 19.57 18.90 0.18
C PRO A 303 18.98 20.24 0.67
N ASN A 304 19.36 20.62 1.89
CA ASN A 304 19.02 21.92 2.49
C ASN A 304 19.48 23.10 1.63
#